data_AF-A0A1G5V889-F1
#
_entry.id   AF-A0A1G5V889-F1
#
_cell.length_a   1.000
_cell.length_b   1.000
_cell.length_c   1.000
_cell.angle_alpha   90.00
_cell.angle_beta   90.00
_cell.angle_gamma   90.00
#
_symmetry.space_group_name_H-M   'P 1'
#
loop_
_entity.id
_entity.type
_entity.pdbx_description
1 polymer ?
#
loop_
_entity_poly.entity_id
_entity_poly.type
_entity_poly.pdbx_seq_one_letter_code
_entity_poly.pdbx_strand_id
1 'polypeptide(L)'
;MNKFRKRFEEAFRLYFILVTLISILLMVLGLMFDSDRVFGYEVFLSPLIYAAIGVIPCFFINTERELSMKMLIIRRTVTLLVIEAMMLTLAYSAESIPTERKGVVPGIAIGIVIVFILSSVIEYVFELAGARELNEALLAYQNSENDLKED
;
A
#
# COMPACT_ATOMS: atom_id res chain seq x y z
N MET A 1 18.03 -1.73 16.56
CA MET A 1 17.53 -1.89 15.16
C MET A 1 17.45 -0.51 14.52
N ASN A 2 18.15 -0.28 13.39
CA ASN A 2 18.28 1.07 12.81
C ASN A 2 16.93 1.55 12.23
N LYS A 3 16.44 2.74 12.61
CA LYS A 3 15.10 3.26 12.24
C LYS A 3 14.85 3.25 10.73
N PHE A 4 15.90 3.55 9.96
CA PHE A 4 15.88 3.49 8.49
C PHE A 4 15.57 2.09 7.95
N ARG A 5 16.13 1.04 8.57
CA ARG A 5 15.93 -0.35 8.15
C ARG A 5 14.46 -0.79 8.31
N LYS A 6 13.81 -0.41 9.41
CA LYS A 6 12.37 -0.69 9.61
C LYS A 6 11.50 -0.06 8.53
N ARG A 7 11.74 1.22 8.22
CA ARG A 7 11.03 1.94 7.15
C ARG A 7 11.26 1.31 5.78
N PHE A 8 12.47 0.84 5.53
CA PHE A 8 12.79 0.14 4.30
C PHE A 8 12.05 -1.20 4.19
N GLU A 9 12.00 -1.99 5.27
CA GLU A 9 11.25 -3.26 5.30
C GLU A 9 9.75 -3.04 5.10
N GLU A 10 9.18 -2.00 5.70
CA GLU A 10 7.78 -1.58 5.50
C GLU A 10 7.52 -1.15 4.05
N ALA A 11 8.36 -0.25 3.51
CA ALA A 11 8.27 0.20 2.13
C ALA A 11 8.46 -0.94 1.12
N PHE A 12 9.38 -1.87 1.37
CA PHE A 12 9.62 -3.02 0.51
C PHE A 12 8.40 -3.94 0.47
N ARG A 13 7.80 -4.24 1.62
CA ARG A 13 6.56 -5.04 1.67
C ARG A 13 5.41 -4.36 0.94
N LEU A 14 5.18 -3.07 1.23
CA LEU A 14 4.12 -2.30 0.58
C LEU A 14 4.34 -2.20 -0.94
N TYR A 15 5.59 -2.07 -1.39
CA TYR A 15 5.95 -2.07 -2.81
C TYR A 15 5.39 -3.30 -3.54
N PHE A 16 5.65 -4.50 -3.04
CA PHE A 16 5.13 -5.72 -3.69
C PHE A 16 3.62 -5.84 -3.66
N ILE A 17 2.98 -5.39 -2.56
CA ILE A 17 1.52 -5.33 -2.48
C ILE A 17 0.99 -4.40 -3.58
N LEU A 18 1.55 -3.20 -3.72
CA LEU A 18 1.13 -2.23 -4.72
C LEU A 18 1.38 -2.72 -6.15
N VAL A 19 2.57 -3.27 -6.46
CA VAL A 19 2.86 -3.85 -7.79
C VAL A 19 1.80 -4.88 -8.15
N THR A 20 1.46 -5.76 -7.21
CA THR A 20 0.46 -6.82 -7.42
C THR A 20 -0.92 -6.23 -7.69
N LEU A 21 -1.40 -5.33 -6.82
CA LEU A 21 -2.73 -4.73 -6.93
C LEU A 21 -2.88 -3.89 -8.21
N ILE A 22 -1.86 -3.10 -8.55
CA ILE A 22 -1.87 -2.27 -9.76
C ILE A 22 -1.84 -3.14 -11.02
N SER A 23 -1.07 -4.24 -11.02
CA SER A 23 -1.05 -5.19 -12.14
C SER A 23 -2.41 -5.85 -12.34
N ILE A 24 -3.06 -6.28 -11.25
CA ILE A 24 -4.42 -6.84 -11.30
C ILE A 24 -5.41 -5.78 -11.80
N LEU A 25 -5.32 -4.54 -11.33
CA LEU A 25 -6.18 -3.45 -11.77
C LEU A 25 -6.03 -3.20 -13.29
N LEU A 26 -4.80 -3.11 -13.79
CA LEU A 26 -4.54 -2.93 -15.22
C LEU A 26 -5.06 -4.10 -16.05
N MET A 27 -4.91 -5.33 -15.56
CA MET A 27 -5.47 -6.51 -16.20
C MET A 27 -7.00 -6.45 -16.27
N VAL A 28 -7.67 -6.13 -15.16
CA VAL A 28 -9.14 -6.01 -15.12
C VAL A 28 -9.62 -4.90 -16.05
N LEU A 29 -8.97 -3.73 -16.03
CA LEU A 29 -9.31 -2.61 -16.92
C LEU A 29 -9.07 -2.97 -18.39
N GLY A 30 -7.96 -3.64 -18.71
CA GLY A 30 -7.68 -4.13 -20.07
C GLY A 30 -8.76 -5.08 -20.56
N LEU A 31 -9.13 -6.07 -19.75
CA LEU A 31 -10.19 -7.04 -20.07
C LEU A 31 -11.57 -6.39 -20.25
N MET A 32 -11.88 -5.32 -19.49
CA MET A 32 -13.18 -4.66 -19.55
C MET A 32 -13.33 -3.65 -20.68
N PHE A 33 -12.26 -2.89 -20.98
CA PHE A 33 -12.36 -1.73 -21.87
C PHE A 33 -11.69 -1.95 -23.23
N ASP A 34 -10.69 -2.83 -23.33
CA ASP A 34 -9.91 -3.00 -24.56
C ASP A 34 -9.23 -4.38 -24.58
N SER A 35 -10.04 -5.45 -24.59
CA SER A 35 -9.58 -6.84 -24.46
C SER A 35 -8.64 -7.28 -25.58
N ASP A 36 -8.74 -6.63 -26.74
CA ASP A 36 -7.98 -6.97 -27.94
C ASP A 36 -6.66 -6.18 -28.04
N ARG A 37 -6.44 -5.24 -27.12
CA ARG A 37 -5.22 -4.42 -27.09
C ARG A 37 -4.04 -5.23 -26.59
N VAL A 38 -3.00 -5.32 -27.42
CA VAL A 38 -1.71 -5.85 -27.02
C VAL A 38 -0.92 -4.78 -26.27
N PHE A 39 -0.59 -5.03 -25.02
CA PHE A 39 0.27 -4.14 -24.24
C PHE A 39 1.72 -4.21 -24.71
N GLY A 40 2.32 -3.03 -24.95
CA GLY A 40 3.76 -2.92 -25.17
C GLY A 40 4.55 -3.11 -23.87
N TYR A 41 5.85 -3.41 -23.99
CA TYR A 41 6.75 -3.61 -22.84
C TYR A 41 6.80 -2.40 -21.88
N GLU A 42 6.53 -1.19 -22.38
CA GLU A 42 6.49 0.02 -21.55
C GLU A 42 5.37 -0.01 -20.50
N VAL A 43 4.24 -0.64 -20.82
CA VAL A 43 3.09 -0.75 -19.89
C VAL A 43 3.38 -1.75 -18.77
N PHE A 44 4.23 -2.75 -19.03
CA PHE A 44 4.69 -3.69 -18.01
C PHE A 44 5.53 -3.01 -16.92
N LEU A 45 6.19 -1.89 -17.22
CA LEU A 45 6.93 -1.11 -16.23
C LEU A 45 6.02 -0.23 -15.36
N SER A 46 4.81 0.07 -15.81
CA SER A 46 3.92 1.02 -15.11
C SER A 46 3.61 0.60 -13.67
N PRO A 47 3.23 -0.68 -13.36
CA PRO A 47 3.04 -1.11 -11.98
C PRO A 47 4.26 -0.92 -11.09
N LEU A 48 5.46 -1.15 -11.62
CA LEU A 48 6.72 -1.01 -10.88
C LEU A 48 6.99 0.46 -10.54
N ILE A 49 6.79 1.37 -11.50
CA ILE A 49 6.99 2.81 -11.31
C ILE A 49 5.95 3.37 -10.34
N TYR A 50 4.67 3.04 -10.54
CA TYR A 50 3.61 3.52 -9.67
C TYR A 50 3.76 2.97 -8.25
N ALA A 51 4.12 1.70 -8.07
CA ALA A 51 4.39 1.16 -6.74
C ALA A 51 5.59 1.85 -6.07
N ALA A 52 6.67 2.13 -6.82
CA ALA A 52 7.85 2.82 -6.28
C ALA A 52 7.49 4.21 -5.75
N ILE A 53 6.56 4.89 -6.42
CA ILE A 53 6.11 6.22 -6.02
C ILE A 53 5.11 6.13 -4.86
N GLY A 54 4.24 5.12 -4.86
CA GLY A 54 3.27 4.87 -3.80
C GLY A 54 3.90 4.57 -2.44
N VAL A 55 5.15 4.09 -2.37
CA VAL A 55 5.87 3.83 -1.11
C VAL A 55 6.68 5.01 -0.58
N ILE A 56 6.82 6.09 -1.36
CA ILE A 56 7.56 7.30 -0.94
C ILE A 56 7.04 7.85 0.40
N PRO A 57 5.71 7.93 0.67
CA PRO A 57 5.20 8.43 1.94
C PRO A 57 5.70 7.66 3.18
N CYS A 58 6.09 6.38 3.07
CA CYS A 58 6.64 5.59 4.18
C CYS A 58 7.91 6.22 4.79
N PHE A 59 8.66 7.00 4.00
CA PHE A 59 9.90 7.63 4.46
C PHE A 59 9.66 8.96 5.17
N PHE A 60 8.55 9.65 4.89
CA PHE A 60 8.28 11.00 5.36
C PHE A 60 7.16 11.06 6.42
N ILE A 61 6.17 10.17 6.33
CA ILE A 61 5.01 10.15 7.25
C ILE A 61 5.31 9.21 8.43
N ASN A 62 5.45 9.78 9.62
CA ASN A 62 5.93 9.06 10.81
C ASN A 62 4.95 7.98 11.31
N THR A 63 5.39 6.71 11.38
CA THR A 63 4.63 5.54 11.89
C THR A 63 4.67 5.34 13.41
N GLU A 64 5.62 5.95 14.11
CA GLU A 64 6.03 5.47 15.44
C GLU A 64 5.18 5.94 16.64
N ARG A 65 4.12 6.73 16.44
CA ARG A 65 3.26 7.12 17.56
C ARG A 65 2.08 6.17 17.66
N GLU A 66 1.80 5.69 18.87
CA GLU A 66 0.48 5.14 19.21
C GLU A 66 -0.55 6.26 19.00
N LEU A 67 -1.29 6.15 17.91
CA LEU A 67 -2.29 7.13 17.51
C LEU A 67 -3.65 6.64 17.98
N SER A 68 -4.45 7.55 18.53
CA SER A 68 -5.88 7.29 18.71
C SER A 68 -6.54 6.99 17.36
N MET A 69 -7.65 6.25 17.35
CA MET A 69 -8.35 5.88 16.11
C MET A 69 -8.65 7.09 15.21
N LYS A 70 -9.01 8.24 15.80
CA LYS A 70 -9.24 9.48 15.04
C LYS A 70 -7.98 9.95 14.32
N MET A 71 -6.84 9.89 14.99
CA MET A 71 -5.56 10.35 14.44
C MET A 71 -5.00 9.36 13.41
N LEU A 72 -5.29 8.06 13.54
CA LEU A 72 -5.00 7.04 12.53
C LEU A 72 -5.77 7.33 11.24
N ILE A 73 -7.07 7.62 11.33
CA ILE A 73 -7.90 7.98 10.17
C ILE A 73 -7.34 9.23 9.48
N ILE A 74 -7.08 10.31 10.23
CA ILE A 74 -6.50 11.55 9.68
C ILE A 74 -5.20 11.25 8.94
N ARG A 75 -4.31 10.46 9.54
CA ARG A 75 -3.03 10.10 8.94
C ARG A 75 -3.20 9.32 7.64
N ARG A 76 -4.10 8.34 7.62
CA ARG A 76 -4.41 7.56 6.40
C ARG A 76 -4.99 8.47 5.31
N THR A 77 -5.88 9.38 5.66
CA THR A 77 -6.43 10.37 4.71
C THR A 77 -5.34 11.27 4.13
N VAL A 78 -4.43 11.79 4.97
CA VAL A 78 -3.29 12.60 4.50
C VAL A 78 -2.39 11.78 3.57
N THR A 79 -2.12 10.52 3.92
CA THR A 79 -1.30 9.62 3.08
C THR A 79 -1.95 9.39 1.72
N LEU A 80 -3.26 9.15 1.69
CA LEU A 80 -4.02 9.02 0.45
C LEU A 80 -3.93 10.28 -0.41
N LEU A 81 -4.13 11.47 0.19
CA LEU A 81 -4.05 12.74 -0.53
C LEU A 81 -2.64 12.99 -1.11
N VAL A 82 -1.59 12.62 -0.37
CA VAL A 82 -0.21 12.72 -0.88
C VAL A 82 0.01 11.78 -2.07
N ILE A 83 -0.42 10.52 -1.96
CA ILE A 83 -0.30 9.56 -3.07
C ILE A 83 -1.09 10.05 -4.28
N GLU A 84 -2.32 10.51 -4.08
CA GLU A 84 -3.18 11.03 -5.14
C GLU A 84 -2.53 12.23 -5.84
N ALA A 85 -2.01 13.20 -5.08
CA ALA A 85 -1.31 14.35 -5.65
C ALA A 85 -0.07 13.94 -6.47
N MET A 86 0.73 13.00 -5.96
CA MET A 86 1.91 12.49 -6.66
C MET A 86 1.54 11.78 -7.96
N MET A 87 0.56 10.89 -7.91
CA MET A 87 0.11 10.12 -9.07
C MET A 87 -0.56 11.00 -10.14
N LEU A 88 -1.38 11.95 -9.74
CA LEU A 88 -1.99 12.90 -10.67
C LEU A 88 -0.92 13.78 -11.32
N THR A 89 0.07 14.26 -10.57
CA THR A 89 1.18 15.05 -11.14
C THR A 89 1.92 14.27 -12.23
N LEU A 90 2.19 12.98 -12.01
CA LEU A 90 2.77 12.11 -13.04
C LEU A 90 1.84 11.93 -14.23
N ALA A 91 0.55 11.70 -13.97
CA ALA A 91 -0.43 11.49 -15.03
C ALA A 91 -0.56 12.72 -15.94
N TYR A 92 -0.51 13.92 -15.38
CA TYR A 92 -0.49 15.17 -16.15
C TYR A 92 0.83 15.42 -16.87
N SER A 93 1.94 14.88 -16.37
CA SER A 93 3.27 15.03 -16.99
C SER A 93 3.55 13.97 -18.07
N ALA A 94 2.77 12.89 -18.11
CA ALA A 94 2.91 11.81 -19.08
C ALA A 94 2.14 12.14 -20.37
N GLU A 95 2.86 12.38 -21.47
CA GLU A 95 2.28 12.61 -22.80
C GLU A 95 1.41 11.43 -23.30
N SER A 96 1.65 10.23 -22.75
CA SER A 96 0.93 9.00 -23.09
C SER A 96 -0.47 8.89 -22.46
N ILE A 97 -0.82 9.74 -21.48
CA ILE A 97 -2.10 9.70 -20.79
C ILE A 97 -2.97 10.87 -21.29
N PRO A 98 -4.10 10.61 -21.98
CA PRO A 98 -4.96 11.65 -22.53
C PRO A 98 -5.82 12.28 -21.42
N THR A 99 -5.19 13.02 -20.50
CA THR A 99 -5.80 13.67 -19.33
C THR A 99 -6.84 14.73 -19.71
N GLU A 100 -6.81 15.23 -20.94
CA GLU A 100 -7.81 16.14 -21.52
C GLU A 100 -9.18 15.47 -21.75
N ARG A 101 -9.23 14.13 -21.85
CA ARG A 101 -10.48 13.39 -22.02
C ARG A 101 -11.30 13.39 -20.74
N LYS A 102 -12.54 13.87 -20.82
CA LYS A 102 -13.51 13.84 -19.73
C LYS A 102 -13.69 12.39 -19.24
N GLY A 103 -13.34 12.13 -17.97
CA GLY A 103 -13.48 10.81 -17.33
C GLY A 103 -12.16 10.09 -17.04
N VAL A 104 -11.06 10.42 -17.71
CA VAL A 104 -9.75 9.78 -17.46
C VAL A 104 -9.23 10.13 -16.07
N VAL A 105 -9.20 11.42 -15.73
CA VAL A 105 -8.71 11.91 -14.43
C VAL A 105 -9.54 11.37 -13.25
N PRO A 106 -10.91 11.44 -13.26
CA PRO A 106 -11.72 10.80 -12.24
C PRO A 106 -11.51 9.28 -12.14
N GLY A 107 -11.31 8.59 -13.27
CA GLY A 107 -11.04 7.16 -13.28
C GLY A 107 -9.71 6.79 -12.60
N ILE A 108 -8.66 7.57 -12.87
CA ILE A 108 -7.36 7.43 -12.20
C ILE A 108 -7.49 7.65 -10.69
N ALA A 109 -8.17 8.73 -10.28
CA ALA A 109 -8.39 9.03 -8.87
C ALA A 109 -9.13 7.89 -8.13
N ILE A 110 -10.21 7.37 -8.73
CA ILE A 110 -10.96 6.22 -8.20
C ILE A 110 -10.06 4.98 -8.11
N GLY A 111 -9.25 4.72 -9.14
CA GLY A 111 -8.30 3.60 -9.14
C GLY A 111 -7.29 3.69 -8.00
N ILE A 112 -6.73 4.88 -7.75
CA ILE A 112 -5.80 5.13 -6.65
C ILE A 112 -6.48 4.85 -5.30
N VAL A 113 -7.70 5.34 -5.10
CA VAL A 113 -8.48 5.10 -3.88
C VAL A 113 -8.73 3.61 -3.65
N ILE A 114 -9.13 2.88 -4.69
CA ILE A 114 -9.36 1.43 -4.60
C ILE A 114 -8.08 0.69 -4.21
N VAL A 115 -6.96 0.97 -4.89
CA VAL A 115 -5.67 0.34 -4.59
C VAL A 115 -5.23 0.66 -3.16
N PHE A 116 -5.40 1.90 -2.70
CA PHE A 116 -5.04 2.32 -1.35
C PHE A 116 -5.88 1.61 -0.26
N ILE A 117 -7.19 1.45 -0.50
CA ILE A 117 -8.06 0.71 0.42
C ILE A 117 -7.63 -0.76 0.47
N LEU A 118 -7.41 -1.39 -0.68
CA LEU A 118 -6.97 -2.79 -0.74
C LEU A 118 -5.62 -2.99 -0.08
N SER A 119 -4.63 -2.12 -0.32
CA SER A 119 -3.33 -2.21 0.33
C SER A 119 -3.46 -2.06 1.84
N SER A 120 -4.28 -1.12 2.30
CA SER A 120 -4.55 -0.89 3.73
C SER A 120 -5.20 -2.11 4.42
N VAL A 121 -6.08 -2.83 3.70
CA VAL A 121 -6.70 -4.06 4.20
C VAL A 121 -5.67 -5.18 4.29
N ILE A 122 -4.84 -5.35 3.26
CA ILE A 122 -3.79 -6.38 3.25
C ILE A 122 -2.76 -6.13 4.38
N GLU A 123 -2.33 -4.88 4.56
CA GLU A 123 -1.47 -4.49 5.69
C GLU A 123 -2.10 -4.84 7.03
N TYR A 124 -3.38 -4.50 7.22
CA TYR A 124 -4.10 -4.82 8.44
C TYR A 124 -4.16 -6.34 8.70
N VAL A 125 -4.39 -7.15 7.66
CA VAL A 125 -4.39 -8.61 7.80
C VAL A 125 -3.01 -9.14 8.22
N PHE A 126 -1.93 -8.60 7.65
CA PHE A 126 -0.57 -8.97 8.05
C PHE A 126 -0.24 -8.55 9.49
N GLU A 127 -0.63 -7.34 9.89
CA GLU A 127 -0.47 -6.86 11.27
C GLU A 127 -1.27 -7.71 12.25
N LEU A 128 -2.51 -8.07 11.91
CA LEU A 128 -3.36 -8.93 12.72
C LEU A 128 -2.75 -10.33 12.90
N ALA A 129 -2.18 -10.90 11.83
CA ALA A 129 -1.51 -12.19 11.89
C ALA A 129 -0.28 -12.14 12.82
N GLY A 130 0.57 -11.11 12.68
CA GLY A 130 1.74 -10.93 13.53
C GLY A 130 1.38 -10.66 15.00
N ALA A 131 0.30 -9.93 15.27
CA ALA A 131 -0.18 -9.67 16.63
C ALA A 131 -0.68 -10.95 17.32
N ARG A 132 -1.31 -11.86 16.58
CA ARG A 132 -1.74 -13.17 17.11
C ARG A 132 -0.56 -14.05 17.50
N GLU A 133 0.43 -14.16 16.62
CA GLU A 133 1.65 -14.93 16.88
C GLU A 133 2.38 -14.41 18.13
N LEU A 134 2.49 -13.09 18.28
CA LEU A 134 3.08 -12.49 19.47
C LEU A 134 2.29 -12.80 20.74
N ASN A 135 0.96 -12.75 20.68
CA ASN A 135 0.10 -13.08 21.83
C ASN A 135 0.24 -14.55 22.23
N GLU A 136 0.30 -15.47 21.27
CA GLU A 136 0.51 -16.89 21.52
C GLU A 136 1.87 -17.14 22.18
N ALA A 137 2.93 -16.48 21.71
CA ALA A 137 4.26 -16.57 22.31
C ALA A 137 4.30 -16.04 23.76
N LEU A 138 3.60 -14.94 24.04
CA LEU A 138 3.50 -14.37 25.38
C LEU A 138 2.75 -15.28 26.35
N LEU A 139 1.65 -15.90 25.91
CA LEU A 139 0.90 -16.86 26.71
C LEU A 139 1.73 -18.11 27.01
N ALA A 140 2.45 -18.63 26.02
CA ALA A 140 3.34 -19.77 26.21
C ALA A 140 4.44 -19.46 27.24
N TYR A 141 5.04 -18.27 27.17
CA TYR A 141 6.05 -17.82 28.12
C TYR A 141 5.48 -17.71 29.54
N GLN A 142 4.31 -17.07 29.71
CA GLN A 142 3.66 -16.91 31.01
C GLN A 142 3.30 -18.25 31.66
N ASN A 143 2.80 -19.21 30.87
CA ASN A 143 2.51 -20.55 31.37
C ASN A 143 3.79 -21.26 31.84
N SER A 144 4.86 -21.20 31.04
CA SER A 144 6.14 -21.80 31.43
C SER A 144 6.77 -21.17 32.68
N GLU A 145 6.57 -19.86 32.91
CA GLU A 145 7.07 -19.18 34.10
C GLU A 145 6.24 -19.52 35.36
N ASN A 146 4.93 -19.73 35.20
CA ASN A 146 4.07 -20.17 36.30
C ASN A 146 4.37 -21.62 36.71
N ASP A 147 4.60 -22.52 35.75
CA ASP A 147 4.97 -23.91 36.03
C ASP A 147 6.28 -23.99 36.83
N LEU A 148 7.26 -23.12 36.53
CA LEU A 148 8.54 -23.03 37.26
C LEU A 148 8.42 -22.43 38.68
N LYS A 149 7.29 -21.82 39.04
CA LYS A 149 7.06 -21.25 40.38
C LYS A 149 6.27 -22.19 41.29
N GLU A 150 5.66 -23.24 40.73
CA GLU A 150 4.89 -24.24 41.49
C GLU A 150 5.74 -25.48 41.88
N ASP A 151 6.92 -25.65 41.29
CA ASP A 151 7.97 -26.64 41.65
C ASP A 151 8.99 -26.10 42.67
#